data_AF-A0A4Z1AT09-F1
#
_entry.id   AF-A0A4Z1AT09-F1
#
_cell.length_a   1.000
_cell.length_b   1.000
_cell.length_c   1.000
_cell.angle_alpha   90.00
_cell.angle_beta   90.00
_cell.angle_gamma   90.00
#
_symmetry.space_group_name_H-M   'P 1'
#
loop_
_entity.id
_entity.type
_entity.pdbx_description
1 polymer ?
#
loop_
_entity_poly.entity_id
_entity_poly.type
_entity_poly.pdbx_seq_one_letter_code
_entity_poly.pdbx_strand_id
1 'polypeptide(L)'
;MKKIYIPLLCLFLSVNIFAQTNPAELSNSSSLTPDMFPKTPEANGLSKFVDIPSGNYTGVATFTIPIYDIDLNGTKIPIQLNYSTKGVTVGEIATRTGLGWSLNIGASLSQQVLELQILLKQELGLL
;
A
#
# COMPACT_ATOMS: atom_id res chain seq x y z
N MET A 1 -55.73 36.05 -5.33
CA MET A 1 -54.48 35.67 -6.05
C MET A 1 -53.21 36.16 -5.33
N LYS A 2 -53.13 36.10 -3.99
CA LYS A 2 -51.99 36.62 -3.19
C LYS A 2 -51.20 35.55 -2.41
N LYS A 3 -51.60 34.28 -2.52
CA LYS A 3 -51.00 33.16 -1.75
C LYS A 3 -49.87 32.43 -2.51
N ILE A 4 -49.64 32.77 -3.78
CA ILE A 4 -48.60 32.16 -4.63
C ILE A 4 -47.20 32.75 -4.39
N TYR A 5 -47.12 33.93 -3.78
CA TYR A 5 -45.84 34.59 -3.49
C TYR A 5 -45.10 33.95 -2.30
N ILE A 6 -45.83 33.26 -1.41
CA ILE A 6 -45.26 32.58 -0.24
C ILE A 6 -44.32 31.43 -0.63
N PRO A 7 -44.71 30.47 -1.52
CA PRO A 7 -43.77 29.42 -1.94
C PRO A 7 -42.58 29.98 -2.75
N LEU A 8 -42.78 31.05 -3.52
CA LEU A 8 -41.71 31.70 -4.29
C LEU A 8 -40.66 32.36 -3.37
N LEU A 9 -41.09 32.96 -2.26
CA LEU A 9 -40.21 33.56 -1.26
C LEU A 9 -39.41 32.50 -0.49
N CYS A 10 -40.03 31.36 -0.15
CA CYS A 10 -39.33 30.24 0.49
C CYS A 10 -38.22 29.66 -0.41
N LEU A 11 -38.47 29.56 -1.72
CA LEU A 11 -37.46 29.09 -2.68
C LEU A 11 -36.25 30.03 -2.73
N PHE A 12 -36.50 31.35 -2.69
CA PHE A 12 -35.43 32.36 -2.70
C PHE A 12 -34.58 32.35 -1.43
N LEU A 13 -35.18 32.05 -0.27
CA LEU A 13 -34.43 31.91 0.99
C LEU A 13 -33.53 30.66 1.02
N SER A 14 -33.92 29.55 0.37
CA SER A 14 -33.13 28.30 0.36
C SER A 14 -31.81 28.37 -0.41
N VAL A 15 -31.62 29.36 -1.29
CA VAL A 15 -30.41 29.50 -2.12
C VAL A 15 -29.16 29.88 -1.31
N ASN A 16 -29.32 30.40 -0.09
CA ASN A 16 -28.21 30.87 0.74
C ASN A 16 -27.71 29.84 1.78
N ILE A 17 -28.27 28.63 1.81
CA ILE A 17 -27.83 27.58 2.73
C ILE A 17 -26.72 26.77 2.05
N PHE A 18 -25.47 27.21 2.23
CA PHE A 18 -24.31 26.36 2.03
C PHE A 18 -24.15 25.48 3.27
N ALA A 19 -24.60 24.22 3.19
CA ALA A 19 -24.39 23.22 4.26
C ALA A 19 -23.00 22.57 4.21
N GLN A 20 -22.19 22.90 3.20
CA GLN A 20 -20.84 22.42 3.05
C GLN A 20 -19.89 23.54 3.47
N THR A 21 -19.42 23.49 4.70
CA THR A 21 -18.23 24.24 5.09
C THR A 21 -17.06 23.69 4.28
N ASN A 22 -16.18 24.57 3.80
CA ASN A 22 -14.87 24.15 3.29
C ASN A 22 -14.19 23.35 4.42
N PRO A 23 -13.82 22.07 4.25
CA PRO A 23 -13.00 21.36 5.22
C PRO A 23 -11.56 21.85 5.05
N ALA A 24 -11.34 23.12 5.32
CA ALA A 24 -10.03 23.77 5.33
C ALA A 24 -9.91 24.53 6.65
N GLU A 25 -10.06 23.80 7.76
CA GLU A 25 -9.57 24.19 9.10
C GLU A 25 -9.87 23.08 10.12
N LEU A 26 -9.29 21.89 9.88
CA LEU A 26 -8.90 20.98 10.96
C LEU A 26 -7.62 20.23 10.56
N SER A 27 -6.63 20.99 10.07
CA SER A 27 -5.25 20.54 9.94
C SER A 27 -4.49 20.80 11.25
N ASN A 28 -5.03 20.29 12.36
CA ASN A 28 -4.33 20.14 13.64
C ASN A 28 -4.60 18.76 14.27
N SER A 29 -5.08 17.79 13.48
CA SER A 29 -4.65 16.42 13.69
C SER A 29 -3.32 16.29 12.97
N SER A 30 -2.26 16.06 13.73
CA SER A 30 -1.05 15.41 13.23
C SER A 30 -1.52 14.20 12.41
N SER A 31 -1.57 14.36 11.10
CA SER A 31 -1.74 13.26 10.18
C SER A 31 -0.52 12.37 10.42
N LEU A 32 -0.69 11.38 11.29
CA LEU A 32 0.22 10.26 11.45
C LEU A 32 0.12 9.38 10.20
N THR A 33 0.21 9.97 9.01
CA THR A 33 0.63 9.25 7.81
C THR A 33 2.12 9.01 8.07
N PRO A 34 2.53 7.79 8.47
CA PRO A 34 3.94 7.51 8.59
C PRO A 34 4.58 7.88 7.25
N ASP A 35 5.66 8.64 7.30
CA ASP A 35 6.49 8.88 6.12
C ASP A 35 7.03 7.52 5.70
N MET A 36 6.32 6.88 4.76
CA MET A 36 6.64 5.54 4.31
C MET A 36 7.78 5.69 3.31
N PHE A 37 9.00 5.54 3.81
CA PHE A 37 10.15 5.38 2.93
C PHE A 37 9.87 4.25 1.93
N PRO A 38 10.15 4.45 0.63
CA PRO A 38 9.93 3.42 -0.36
C PRO A 38 10.73 2.18 0.03
N LYS A 39 10.04 1.02 0.10
CA LYS A 39 10.70 -0.27 0.31
C LYS A 39 11.73 -0.50 -0.81
N THR A 40 12.83 -1.18 -0.50
CA THR A 40 13.77 -1.59 -1.54
C THR A 40 13.03 -2.40 -2.61
N PRO A 41 13.46 -2.32 -3.89
CA PRO A 41 12.78 -3.02 -4.97
C PRO A 41 12.60 -4.52 -4.69
N GLU A 42 13.60 -5.16 -4.09
CA GLU A 42 13.57 -6.57 -3.68
C GLU A 42 12.52 -6.84 -2.58
N ALA A 43 12.48 -5.99 -1.54
CA ALA A 43 11.51 -6.13 -0.46
C ALA A 43 10.07 -5.84 -0.91
N ASN A 44 9.90 -4.89 -1.84
CA ASN A 44 8.63 -4.59 -2.47
C ASN A 44 8.15 -5.75 -3.36
N GLY A 45 9.05 -6.30 -4.17
CA GLY A 45 8.80 -7.49 -4.97
C GLY A 45 8.30 -8.64 -4.10
N LEU A 46 9.05 -8.98 -3.04
CA LEU A 46 8.67 -10.04 -2.12
C LEU A 46 7.36 -9.77 -1.38
N SER A 47 7.15 -8.53 -0.89
CA SER A 47 5.89 -8.15 -0.22
C SER A 47 4.68 -8.37 -1.13
N LYS A 48 4.79 -8.04 -2.42
CA LYS A 48 3.69 -8.27 -3.39
C LYS A 48 3.32 -9.74 -3.57
N PHE A 49 4.28 -10.66 -3.46
CA PHE A 49 4.01 -12.10 -3.50
C PHE A 49 3.35 -12.60 -2.21
N VAL A 50 3.63 -11.98 -1.07
CA VAL A 50 3.01 -12.32 0.22
C VAL A 50 1.60 -11.75 0.35
N ASP A 51 1.41 -10.48 -0.03
CA ASP A 51 0.16 -9.75 0.17
C ASP A 51 -0.97 -10.21 -0.78
N ILE A 52 -0.65 -10.84 -1.91
CA ILE A 52 -1.64 -11.26 -2.91
C ILE A 52 -1.50 -12.75 -3.19
N PRO A 53 -2.38 -13.58 -2.63
CA PRO A 53 -2.44 -14.99 -3.00
C PRO A 53 -2.88 -15.11 -4.46
N SER A 54 -2.15 -15.89 -5.24
CA SER A 54 -2.54 -16.25 -6.60
C SER A 54 -3.84 -17.05 -6.56
N GLY A 55 -4.85 -16.61 -7.30
CA GLY A 55 -6.13 -17.29 -7.39
C GLY A 55 -6.73 -17.09 -8.77
N ASN A 56 -7.44 -18.11 -9.28
CA ASN A 56 -8.07 -18.04 -10.60
C ASN A 56 -9.06 -16.87 -10.74
N TYR A 57 -9.57 -16.32 -9.62
CA TYR A 57 -10.53 -15.22 -9.58
C TYR A 57 -9.88 -13.82 -9.54
N THR A 58 -8.59 -13.71 -9.21
CA THR A 58 -7.90 -12.40 -9.13
C THR A 58 -7.27 -11.99 -10.46
N GLY A 59 -7.19 -12.89 -11.44
CA GLY A 59 -6.49 -12.64 -12.71
C GLY A 59 -4.97 -12.56 -12.57
N VAL A 60 -4.44 -12.85 -11.37
CA VAL A 60 -3.01 -12.83 -11.06
C VAL A 60 -2.50 -14.27 -11.02
N ALA A 61 -1.66 -14.63 -11.99
CA ALA A 61 -0.93 -15.88 -12.02
C ALA A 61 0.46 -15.68 -11.42
N THR A 62 0.85 -16.62 -10.56
CA THR A 62 2.20 -16.70 -10.01
C THR A 62 2.88 -17.94 -10.56
N PHE A 63 4.05 -17.78 -11.17
CA PHE A 63 4.86 -18.88 -11.68
C PHE A 63 6.14 -18.99 -10.85
N THR A 64 6.42 -20.18 -10.33
CA THR A 64 7.65 -20.47 -9.58
C THR A 64 8.52 -21.42 -10.39
N ILE A 65 9.73 -20.97 -10.73
CA ILE A 65 10.73 -21.75 -11.46
C ILE A 65 11.85 -22.11 -10.48
N PRO A 66 12.00 -23.39 -10.08
CA PRO A 66 13.14 -23.82 -9.29
C PRO A 66 14.41 -23.75 -10.14
N ILE A 67 15.41 -23.04 -9.66
CA ILE A 67 16.71 -22.89 -10.34
C ILE A 67 17.68 -23.96 -9.82
N TYR A 68 17.84 -24.04 -8.49
CA TYR A 68 18.83 -24.92 -7.88
C TYR A 68 18.53 -25.13 -6.40
N ASP A 69 18.74 -26.34 -5.89
CA ASP A 69 18.64 -26.65 -4.47
C ASP A 69 20.05 -26.74 -3.88
N ILE A 70 20.40 -25.84 -2.96
CA ILE A 70 21.65 -25.95 -2.21
C ILE A 70 21.43 -26.96 -1.07
N ASP A 71 22.23 -28.01 -1.02
CA ASP A 71 22.27 -28.95 0.11
C ASP A 71 23.38 -28.54 1.09
N LEU A 72 22.99 -28.10 2.28
CA LEU A 72 23.88 -27.76 3.38
C LEU A 72 23.66 -28.77 4.51
N ASN A 73 24.49 -29.81 4.55
CA ASN A 73 24.54 -30.79 5.64
C ASN A 73 23.15 -31.35 6.02
N GLY A 74 22.32 -31.67 5.01
CA GLY A 74 20.95 -32.19 5.19
C GLY A 74 19.84 -31.14 5.19
N THR A 75 20.19 -29.84 5.12
CA THR A 75 19.22 -28.75 4.95
C THR A 75 19.22 -28.29 3.49
N LYS A 76 18.11 -28.51 2.79
CA LYS A 76 17.93 -28.07 1.41
C LYS A 76 17.34 -26.67 1.38
N ILE A 77 18.07 -25.72 0.78
CA ILE A 77 17.59 -24.36 0.53
C ILE A 77 17.27 -24.25 -0.96
N PRO A 78 15.98 -24.23 -1.34
CA PRO A 78 15.60 -24.12 -2.74
C PRO A 78 15.73 -22.68 -3.23
N ILE A 79 16.56 -22.47 -4.26
CA ILE A 79 16.66 -21.21 -5.00
C ILE A 79 15.60 -21.24 -6.08
N GLN A 80 14.62 -20.35 -5.97
CA GLN A 80 13.45 -20.29 -6.82
C GLN A 80 13.26 -18.88 -7.35
N LEU A 81 12.85 -18.79 -8.61
CA LEU A 81 12.50 -17.53 -9.25
C LEU A 81 10.98 -17.45 -9.40
N ASN A 82 10.38 -16.41 -8.83
CA ASN A 82 8.93 -16.22 -8.86
C ASN A 82 8.58 -15.08 -9.80
N TYR A 83 7.60 -15.31 -10.68
CA TYR A 83 7.03 -14.29 -11.56
C TYR A 83 5.58 -14.03 -11.19
N SER A 84 5.17 -12.77 -11.11
CA SER A 84 3.78 -12.37 -10.89
C SER A 84 3.25 -11.55 -12.05
N THR A 85 2.08 -11.92 -12.58
CA THR A 85 1.43 -11.23 -13.70
C THR A 85 0.53 -10.07 -13.26
N LYS A 86 0.68 -9.54 -12.03
CA LYS A 86 -0.17 -8.48 -11.44
C LYS A 86 -0.20 -7.16 -12.24
N GLY A 87 0.57 -7.05 -13.32
CA GLY A 87 0.72 -5.83 -14.10
C GLY A 87 1.74 -4.90 -13.45
N VAL A 88 2.49 -4.19 -14.28
CA VAL A 88 3.54 -3.25 -13.85
C VAL A 88 2.91 -1.87 -13.70
N THR A 89 2.98 -1.29 -12.50
CA THR A 89 2.47 0.07 -12.26
C THR A 89 3.44 1.12 -12.82
N VAL A 90 2.91 2.26 -13.31
CA VAL A 90 3.75 3.37 -13.81
C VAL A 90 4.53 3.96 -12.64
N GLY A 91 5.84 3.75 -12.62
CA GLY A 91 6.73 4.10 -11.50
C GLY A 91 7.27 2.91 -10.70
N GLU A 92 6.98 1.67 -11.11
CA GLU A 92 7.52 0.48 -10.45
C GLU A 92 9.02 0.31 -10.70
N ILE A 93 9.78 0.17 -9.61
CA ILE A 93 11.21 -0.09 -9.66
C ILE A 93 11.44 -1.60 -9.83
N ALA A 94 12.21 -1.96 -10.86
CA ALA A 94 12.57 -3.35 -11.13
C ALA A 94 13.45 -3.94 -10.01
N THR A 95 13.22 -5.20 -9.68
CA THR A 95 14.17 -5.95 -8.84
C THR A 95 15.44 -6.26 -9.64
N ARG A 96 16.48 -6.78 -8.98
CA ARG A 96 17.68 -7.32 -9.65
C ARG A 96 17.38 -8.38 -10.72
N THR A 97 16.22 -9.03 -10.67
CA THR A 97 15.80 -10.03 -11.67
C THR A 97 14.84 -9.49 -12.73
N GLY A 98 14.49 -8.20 -12.67
CA GLY A 98 13.59 -7.54 -13.62
C GLY A 98 12.21 -7.23 -13.04
N LEU A 99 11.37 -6.59 -13.85
CA LEU A 99 9.99 -6.24 -13.48
C LEU A 99 9.12 -7.50 -13.34
N GLY A 100 8.34 -7.59 -12.27
CA GLY A 100 7.46 -8.75 -12.00
C GLY A 100 8.18 -10.03 -11.57
N TRP A 101 9.52 -10.06 -11.61
CA TRP A 101 10.34 -11.18 -11.16
C TRP A 101 10.86 -10.92 -9.74
N SER A 102 10.83 -11.94 -8.88
CA SER A 102 11.53 -11.94 -7.60
C SER A 102 12.33 -13.21 -7.41
N LEU A 103 13.57 -13.06 -6.96
CA LEU A 103 14.43 -14.17 -6.59
C LEU A 103 14.20 -14.53 -5.13
N ASN A 104 13.75 -15.76 -4.87
CA ASN A 104 13.61 -16.32 -3.54
C ASN A 104 14.74 -17.33 -3.30
N ILE A 105 15.64 -17.00 -2.37
CA ILE A 105 16.81 -17.83 -2.00
C ILE A 105 16.62 -18.40 -0.57
N GLY A 106 15.38 -18.56 -0.13
CA GLY A 106 15.05 -18.95 1.24
C GLY A 106 15.09 -17.76 2.19
N ALA A 107 16.24 -17.49 2.82
CA ALA A 107 16.35 -16.48 3.87
C ALA A 107 16.39 -15.06 3.28
N SER A 108 15.31 -14.28 3.47
CA SER A 108 15.26 -12.86 3.17
C SER A 108 14.90 -12.07 4.44
N LEU A 109 15.79 -11.17 4.88
CA LEU A 109 15.53 -10.25 5.98
C LEU A 109 15.24 -8.86 5.38
N SER A 110 13.99 -8.41 5.48
CA SER A 110 13.60 -7.05 5.13
C SER A 110 13.31 -6.27 6.39
N GLN A 111 14.16 -5.30 6.73
CA GLN A 111 13.92 -4.37 7.84
C GLN A 111 13.48 -3.02 7.26
N GLN A 112 12.36 -2.50 7.75
CA GLN A 112 11.92 -1.14 7.46
C GLN A 112 12.00 -0.34 8.76
N VAL A 113 12.93 0.62 8.80
CA VAL A 113 13.10 1.49 9.97
C VAL A 113 12.12 2.66 9.82
N LEU A 114 11.05 2.67 10.59
CA LEU A 114 10.18 3.84 10.73
C LEU A 114 10.70 4.70 11.88
N GLU A 115 11.58 5.65 11.55
CA GLU A 115 12.19 6.56 12.53
C GLU A 115 11.14 7.41 13.26
N LEU A 116 10.11 7.87 12.55
CA LEU A 116 9.05 8.72 13.12
C LEU A 116 8.13 8.00 14.13
N GLN A 117 7.91 6.68 14.00
CA GLN A 117 7.07 5.94 14.95
C GLN A 117 7.79 5.65 16.27
N ILE A 118 9.11 5.46 16.21
CA ILE A 118 9.93 5.14 17.39
C ILE A 118 10.01 6.35 18.32
N LEU A 119 10.24 7.54 17.78
CA LEU A 119 10.32 8.77 18.58
C LEU A 119 8.99 9.12 19.24
N LEU A 120 7.86 8.92 18.54
CA LEU A 120 6.54 9.24 19.07
C LEU A 120 6.11 8.24 20.17
N LYS A 121 6.46 6.94 20.04
CA LYS A 121 6.24 5.94 21.10
C LYS A 121 7.13 6.19 22.34
N GLN A 122 8.37 6.64 22.14
CA GLN A 122 9.28 7.02 23.22
C GLN A 122 8.75 8.23 24.00
N GLU A 123 8.19 9.23 23.31
CA GLU A 123 7.67 10.44 23.94
C GLU A 123 6.34 10.20 24.69
N LEU A 124 5.48 9.32 24.20
CA LEU A 124 4.19 8.99 24.83
C LEU A 124 4.26 7.92 25.92
N GLY A 125 5.46 7.40 26.25
CA GLY A 125 5.66 6.46 27.37
C GLY A 125 4.90 5.13 27.25
N LEU A 126 4.47 4.77 26.05
CA LEU A 126 3.75 3.52 25.76
C LEU A 126 4.77 2.43 25.38
N LEU A 127 5.41 1.87 26.41
CA LEU A 127 6.05 0.55 26.38
C LEU A 127 5.28 -0.41 27.28
#